data_AF-A0A9P1M3S7-F1
#
_entry.id   AF-A0A9P1M3S7-F1
#
_cell.length_a   1.000
_cell.length_b   1.000
_cell.length_c   1.000
_cell.angle_alpha   90.00
_cell.angle_beta   90.00
_cell.angle_gamma   90.00
#
_symmetry.space_group_name_H-M   'P 1'
#
loop_
_entity.id
_entity.type
_entity.pdbx_description
1 polymer ?
#
loop_
_entity_poly.entity_id
_entity_poly.type
_entity_poly.pdbx_seq_one_letter_code
_entity_poly.pdbx_strand_id
1 'polypeptide(L)'
;MANEDYHEMEMSRRSIKINTIRQELEDASEREQEAQERLAQLDRQIQEKKVHIVVFKQNAQGMEDQAAASEAFCLQNHRLMKEDEEDVRSEAEALNEKLAKTARSLEKAQADAIQAQRAAEAQEEAKKRQAEETAKHAAQLATLEATMAAATADVESIQETIRELEVTLEMEKKTGKELQDSVNAEEEKRQETQLECDRLMHFLESLSSRGNKEELSKALAAMQREHSQLQQELITKKTNVLIKQQEIRGRLDETRRIHEERKVSAADVAAIALNASGPIAALTVTLEEERRKAEAARETRLQLEAEVEALEKQLAESPKVNLQSAQRPTEPTKCENDQSGQEELQAAQEKLDAAKRQLREKDEALQMGQQQLTQTRQEAQNTVEVLRAKLKELWSAIGQIKGF
;
A
#
# COMPACT_ATOMS: atom_id res chain seq x y z
N MET A 1 -173.54 -8.69 59.27
CA MET A 1 -172.51 -7.87 59.95
C MET A 1 -171.17 -8.61 60.15
N ALA A 2 -170.87 -9.70 59.42
CA ALA A 2 -169.58 -10.43 59.54
C ALA A 2 -168.71 -10.38 58.27
N ASN A 3 -169.11 -9.57 57.27
CA ASN A 3 -168.47 -9.53 55.94
C ASN A 3 -167.65 -8.23 55.69
N GLU A 4 -167.92 -7.17 56.45
CA GLU A 4 -167.19 -5.89 56.36
C GLU A 4 -165.84 -5.97 57.08
N ASP A 5 -165.79 -6.56 58.29
CA ASP A 5 -164.53 -6.75 59.05
C ASP A 5 -163.52 -7.65 58.31
N TYR A 6 -164.00 -8.66 57.57
CA TYR A 6 -163.12 -9.51 56.76
C TYR A 6 -162.55 -8.73 55.57
N HIS A 7 -163.36 -7.89 54.93
CA HIS A 7 -162.92 -7.05 53.82
C HIS A 7 -161.90 -6.00 54.27
N GLU A 8 -162.11 -5.38 55.42
CA GLU A 8 -161.20 -4.39 56.00
C GLU A 8 -159.87 -5.03 56.43
N MET A 9 -159.91 -6.21 57.06
CA MET A 9 -158.71 -7.01 57.37
C MET A 9 -157.96 -7.43 56.10
N GLU A 10 -158.68 -7.82 55.03
CA GLU A 10 -158.06 -8.21 53.77
C GLU A 10 -157.44 -7.01 53.04
N MET A 11 -158.10 -5.85 53.06
CA MET A 11 -157.57 -4.59 52.52
C MET A 11 -156.35 -4.12 53.32
N SER A 12 -156.35 -4.27 54.64
CA SER A 12 -155.20 -3.95 55.49
C SER A 12 -154.03 -4.91 55.24
N ARG A 13 -154.29 -6.22 55.10
CA ARG A 13 -153.27 -7.22 54.71
C ARG A 13 -152.70 -6.95 53.31
N ARG A 14 -153.53 -6.56 52.34
CA ARG A 14 -153.10 -6.15 51.00
C ARG A 14 -152.29 -4.85 51.07
N SER A 15 -152.69 -3.88 51.87
CA SER A 15 -151.95 -2.62 52.05
C SER A 15 -150.57 -2.85 52.68
N ILE A 16 -150.45 -3.72 53.69
CA ILE A 16 -149.16 -4.12 54.27
C ILE A 16 -148.29 -4.78 53.20
N LYS A 17 -148.83 -5.75 52.45
CA LYS A 17 -148.09 -6.40 51.35
C LYS A 17 -147.65 -5.41 50.27
N ILE A 18 -148.51 -4.47 49.89
CA ILE A 18 -148.18 -3.43 48.90
C ILE A 18 -147.07 -2.53 49.44
N ASN A 19 -147.10 -2.15 50.71
CA ASN A 19 -146.05 -1.34 51.32
C ASN A 19 -144.73 -2.12 51.45
N THR A 20 -144.77 -3.42 51.81
CA THR A 20 -143.57 -4.28 51.80
C THR A 20 -142.98 -4.39 50.40
N ILE A 21 -143.81 -4.62 49.38
CA ILE A 21 -143.34 -4.69 47.97
C ILE A 21 -142.78 -3.33 47.52
N ARG A 22 -143.39 -2.20 47.91
CA ARG A 22 -142.86 -0.86 47.61
C ARG A 22 -141.50 -0.64 48.26
N GLN A 23 -141.35 -1.01 49.52
CA GLN A 23 -140.08 -0.90 50.23
C GLN A 23 -139.02 -1.82 49.61
N GLU A 24 -139.37 -3.06 49.23
CA GLU A 24 -138.47 -3.95 48.49
C GLU A 24 -138.10 -3.38 47.10
N LEU A 25 -139.01 -2.67 46.43
CA LEU A 25 -138.76 -1.99 45.15
C LEU A 25 -137.86 -0.77 45.33
N GLU A 26 -138.05 0.01 46.39
CA GLU A 26 -137.18 1.14 46.77
C GLU A 26 -135.77 0.61 47.11
N ASP A 27 -135.66 -0.40 47.98
CA ASP A 27 -134.39 -1.06 48.32
C ASP A 27 -133.70 -1.68 47.08
N ALA A 28 -134.49 -2.20 46.12
CA ALA A 28 -133.96 -2.72 44.86
C ALA A 28 -133.50 -1.59 43.92
N SER A 29 -134.24 -0.49 43.86
CA SER A 29 -133.89 0.71 43.09
C SER A 29 -132.64 1.39 43.66
N GLU A 30 -132.50 1.47 44.98
CA GLU A 30 -131.29 1.99 45.64
C GLU A 30 -130.09 1.09 45.34
N ARG A 31 -130.24 -0.24 45.41
CA ARG A 31 -129.18 -1.18 45.01
C ARG A 31 -128.83 -1.09 43.54
N GLU A 32 -129.81 -0.87 42.67
CA GLU A 32 -129.57 -0.65 41.24
C GLU A 32 -128.80 0.66 41.02
N GLN A 33 -129.18 1.73 41.71
CA GLN A 33 -128.48 3.01 41.63
C GLN A 33 -127.04 2.90 42.15
N GLU A 34 -126.81 2.25 43.30
CA GLU A 34 -125.47 1.96 43.80
C GLU A 34 -124.64 1.13 42.80
N ALA A 35 -125.26 0.14 42.15
CA ALA A 35 -124.59 -0.66 41.14
C ALA A 35 -124.23 0.18 39.91
N GLN A 36 -125.12 1.07 39.46
CA GLN A 36 -124.86 2.00 38.36
C GLN A 36 -123.74 3.00 38.70
N GLU A 37 -123.72 3.53 39.93
CA GLU A 37 -122.65 4.42 40.41
C GLU A 37 -121.29 3.70 40.48
N ARG A 38 -121.27 2.45 40.98
CA ARG A 38 -120.06 1.61 40.98
C ARG A 38 -119.58 1.29 39.56
N LEU A 39 -120.49 0.98 38.64
CA LEU A 39 -120.17 0.77 37.23
C LEU A 39 -119.56 2.02 36.60
N ALA A 40 -120.17 3.19 36.82
CA ALA A 40 -119.64 4.47 36.34
C ALA A 40 -118.26 4.78 36.94
N GLN A 41 -118.02 4.44 38.22
CA GLN A 41 -116.72 4.59 38.86
C GLN A 41 -115.66 3.65 38.25
N LEU A 42 -116.01 2.39 38.02
CA LEU A 42 -115.13 1.43 37.35
C LEU A 42 -114.83 1.84 35.91
N ASP A 43 -115.80 2.35 35.18
CA ASP A 43 -115.60 2.87 33.83
C ASP A 43 -114.63 4.05 33.82
N ARG A 44 -114.74 4.99 34.78
CA ARG A 44 -113.76 6.09 34.94
C ARG A 44 -112.36 5.54 35.23
N GLN A 45 -112.23 4.60 36.16
CA GLN A 45 -110.93 3.97 36.47
C GLN A 45 -110.35 3.24 35.25
N ILE A 46 -111.17 2.54 34.47
CA ILE A 46 -110.73 1.88 33.24
C ILE A 46 -110.21 2.91 32.23
N GLN A 47 -110.92 4.03 32.05
CA GLN A 47 -110.47 5.10 31.14
C GLN A 47 -109.17 5.75 31.62
N GLU A 48 -109.03 6.03 32.92
CA GLU A 48 -107.78 6.53 33.50
C GLU A 48 -106.62 5.55 33.27
N LYS A 49 -106.82 4.25 33.53
CA LYS A 49 -105.79 3.23 33.29
C LYS A 49 -105.46 3.08 31.81
N LYS A 50 -106.43 3.22 30.90
CA LYS A 50 -106.17 3.25 29.44
C LYS A 50 -105.27 4.42 29.06
N VAL A 51 -105.53 5.63 29.56
CA VAL A 51 -104.67 6.79 29.31
C VAL A 51 -103.26 6.54 29.85
N HIS A 52 -103.13 6.03 31.08
CA HIS A 52 -101.83 5.68 31.65
C HIS A 52 -101.07 4.65 30.79
N ILE A 53 -101.74 3.59 30.31
CA ILE A 53 -101.12 2.59 29.44
C ILE A 53 -100.61 3.24 28.14
N VAL A 54 -101.36 4.16 27.55
CA VAL A 54 -100.94 4.87 26.33
C VAL A 54 -99.70 5.73 26.61
N VAL A 55 -99.70 6.50 27.70
CA VAL A 55 -98.54 7.32 28.10
C VAL A 55 -97.32 6.45 28.39
N PHE A 56 -97.48 5.34 29.12
CA PHE A 56 -96.38 4.41 29.38
C PHE A 56 -95.83 3.78 28.10
N LYS A 57 -96.69 3.41 27.14
CA LYS A 57 -96.25 2.91 25.83
C LYS A 57 -95.49 3.97 25.04
N GLN A 58 -95.96 5.22 25.03
CA GLN A 58 -95.25 6.33 24.37
C GLN A 58 -93.89 6.61 25.03
N ASN A 59 -93.82 6.58 26.36
CA ASN A 59 -92.56 6.76 27.07
C ASN A 59 -91.60 5.58 26.85
N ALA A 60 -92.10 4.35 26.82
CA ALA A 60 -91.31 3.17 26.50
C ALA A 60 -90.73 3.26 25.09
N GLN A 61 -91.56 3.62 24.10
CA GLN A 61 -91.10 3.85 22.73
C GLN A 61 -90.05 4.98 22.67
N GLY A 62 -90.27 6.09 23.36
CA GLY A 62 -89.29 7.18 23.42
C GLY A 62 -87.94 6.76 24.03
N MET A 63 -87.96 5.88 25.05
CA MET A 63 -86.73 5.31 25.61
C MET A 63 -86.06 4.30 24.66
N GLU A 64 -86.84 3.50 23.93
CA GLU A 64 -86.31 2.59 22.89
C GLU A 64 -85.65 3.37 21.76
N ASP A 65 -86.29 4.44 21.27
CA ASP A 65 -85.74 5.32 20.24
C ASP A 65 -84.46 6.03 20.72
N GLN A 66 -84.43 6.47 22.00
CA GLN A 66 -83.24 7.05 22.61
C GLN A 66 -82.10 6.02 22.76
N ALA A 67 -82.43 4.79 23.17
CA ALA A 67 -81.46 3.70 23.27
C ALA A 67 -80.86 3.38 21.89
N ALA A 68 -81.70 3.25 20.85
CA ALA A 68 -81.27 3.03 19.48
C ALA A 68 -80.37 4.17 18.95
N ALA A 69 -80.71 5.43 19.25
CA ALA A 69 -79.88 6.58 18.89
C ALA A 69 -78.52 6.56 19.60
N SER A 70 -78.50 6.20 20.89
CA SER A 70 -77.25 6.07 21.66
C SER A 70 -76.37 4.92 21.17
N GLU A 71 -76.96 3.78 20.80
CA GLU A 71 -76.25 2.64 20.23
C GLU A 71 -75.66 2.99 18.87
N ALA A 72 -76.42 3.66 18.00
CA ALA A 72 -75.94 4.15 16.71
C ALA A 72 -74.77 5.13 16.88
N PHE A 73 -74.85 6.05 17.85
CA PHE A 73 -73.76 6.98 18.17
C PHE A 73 -72.51 6.25 18.67
N CYS A 74 -72.66 5.26 19.56
CA CYS A 74 -71.54 4.43 20.04
C CYS A 74 -70.89 3.65 18.90
N LEU A 75 -71.68 3.06 18.01
CA LEU A 75 -71.17 2.33 16.84
C LEU A 75 -70.45 3.26 15.85
N GLN A 76 -70.95 4.47 15.64
CA GLN A 76 -70.29 5.48 14.81
C GLN A 76 -68.95 5.91 15.42
N ASN A 77 -68.92 6.22 16.71
CA ASN A 77 -67.66 6.57 17.39
C ASN A 77 -66.66 5.41 17.36
N HIS A 78 -67.12 4.18 17.54
CA HIS A 78 -66.25 3.00 17.45
C HIS A 78 -65.65 2.83 16.04
N ARG A 79 -66.39 3.17 14.99
CA ARG A 79 -65.85 3.18 13.62
C ARG A 79 -64.82 4.28 13.43
N LEU A 80 -65.12 5.51 13.85
CA LEU A 80 -64.18 6.62 13.77
C LEU A 80 -62.89 6.33 14.53
N MET A 81 -62.97 5.80 15.75
CA MET A 81 -61.80 5.41 16.53
C MET A 81 -60.97 4.32 15.83
N LYS A 82 -61.62 3.39 15.12
CA LYS A 82 -60.91 2.37 14.34
C LYS A 82 -60.21 2.96 13.11
N GLU A 83 -60.87 3.88 12.41
CA GLU A 83 -60.28 4.61 11.28
C GLU A 83 -59.06 5.41 11.77
N ASP A 84 -59.19 6.15 12.87
CA ASP A 84 -58.08 6.88 13.50
C ASP A 84 -56.93 5.94 13.93
N GLU A 85 -57.24 4.76 14.50
CA GLU A 85 -56.24 3.74 14.85
C GLU A 85 -55.50 3.18 13.63
N GLU A 86 -56.21 2.95 12.52
CA GLU A 86 -55.63 2.47 11.26
C GLU A 86 -54.73 3.54 10.63
N ASP A 87 -55.17 4.80 10.63
CA ASP A 87 -54.40 5.93 10.14
C ASP A 87 -53.10 6.10 10.96
N VAL A 88 -53.19 6.11 12.29
CA VAL A 88 -52.01 6.20 13.17
C VAL A 88 -51.06 5.02 12.97
N ARG A 89 -51.58 3.79 12.77
CA ARG A 89 -50.73 2.63 12.46
C ARG A 89 -50.01 2.80 11.13
N SER A 90 -50.70 3.26 10.09
CA SER A 90 -50.10 3.50 8.77
C SER A 90 -49.01 4.58 8.82
N GLU A 91 -49.22 5.65 9.59
CA GLU A 91 -48.22 6.69 9.81
C GLU A 91 -47.01 6.17 10.59
N ALA A 92 -47.23 5.36 11.62
CA ALA A 92 -46.16 4.73 12.40
C ALA A 92 -45.32 3.76 11.53
N GLU A 93 -45.96 2.98 10.66
CA GLU A 93 -45.28 2.11 9.69
C GLU A 93 -44.44 2.93 8.70
N ALA A 94 -45.01 3.99 8.13
CA ALA A 94 -44.30 4.88 7.20
C ALA A 94 -43.10 5.59 7.88
N LEU A 95 -43.24 6.00 9.15
CA LEU A 95 -42.13 6.56 9.93
C LEU A 95 -41.05 5.52 10.22
N ASN A 96 -41.43 4.30 10.57
CA ASN A 96 -40.48 3.20 10.78
C ASN A 96 -39.71 2.86 9.50
N GLU A 97 -40.38 2.85 8.35
CA GLU A 97 -39.72 2.64 7.05
C GLU A 97 -38.72 3.75 6.73
N LYS A 98 -39.10 5.02 6.97
CA LYS A 98 -38.20 6.17 6.83
C LYS A 98 -36.99 6.06 7.77
N LEU A 99 -37.20 5.69 9.04
CA LEU A 99 -36.13 5.47 9.99
C LEU A 99 -35.19 4.35 9.53
N ALA A 100 -35.72 3.22 9.06
CA ALA A 100 -34.92 2.12 8.52
C ALA A 100 -34.08 2.55 7.30
N LYS A 101 -34.67 3.33 6.38
CA LYS A 101 -33.95 3.91 5.23
C LYS A 101 -32.82 4.83 5.68
N THR A 102 -33.08 5.72 6.65
CA THR A 102 -32.04 6.61 7.19
C THR A 102 -30.93 5.85 7.91
N ALA A 103 -31.26 4.81 8.69
CA ALA A 103 -30.29 3.97 9.37
C ALA A 103 -29.36 3.27 8.38
N ARG A 104 -29.90 2.65 7.32
CA ARG A 104 -29.09 2.04 6.24
C ARG A 104 -28.20 3.06 5.53
N SER A 105 -28.70 4.26 5.28
CA SER A 105 -27.89 5.33 4.66
C SER A 105 -26.75 5.80 5.56
N LEU A 106 -26.99 5.84 6.88
CA LEU A 106 -25.98 6.20 7.88
C LEU A 106 -24.91 5.11 7.99
N GLU A 107 -25.32 3.84 8.04
CA GLU A 107 -24.39 2.69 8.04
C GLU A 107 -23.51 2.68 6.78
N LYS A 108 -24.10 2.94 5.60
CA LYS A 108 -23.34 3.08 4.34
C LYS A 108 -22.33 4.23 4.42
N ALA A 109 -22.76 5.41 4.86
CA ALA A 109 -21.87 6.56 5.01
C ALA A 109 -20.74 6.32 6.03
N GLN A 110 -21.01 5.59 7.11
CA GLN A 110 -19.99 5.20 8.09
C GLN A 110 -18.99 4.20 7.50
N ALA A 111 -19.47 3.21 6.73
CA ALA A 111 -18.60 2.26 6.05
C ALA A 111 -17.69 2.97 5.03
N ASP A 112 -18.25 3.89 4.23
CA ASP A 112 -17.51 4.70 3.26
C ASP A 112 -16.47 5.59 3.95
N ALA A 113 -16.80 6.20 5.09
CA ALA A 113 -15.87 7.02 5.88
C ALA A 113 -14.70 6.19 6.44
N ILE A 114 -14.97 4.98 6.97
CA ILE A 114 -13.92 4.06 7.44
C ILE A 114 -13.02 3.63 6.28
N GLN A 115 -13.60 3.34 5.11
CA GLN A 115 -12.84 2.96 3.93
C GLN A 115 -11.96 4.12 3.42
N ALA A 116 -12.49 5.34 3.40
CA ALA A 116 -11.74 6.54 3.05
C ALA A 116 -10.58 6.81 4.02
N GLN A 117 -10.81 6.61 5.33
CA GLN A 117 -9.76 6.73 6.34
C GLN A 117 -8.64 5.71 6.12
N ARG A 118 -8.98 4.43 5.91
CA ARG A 118 -7.98 3.38 5.62
C ARG A 118 -7.19 3.66 4.34
N ALA A 119 -7.84 4.19 3.31
CA ALA A 119 -7.16 4.57 2.08
C ALA A 119 -6.19 5.74 2.31
N ALA A 120 -6.57 6.73 3.12
CA ALA A 120 -5.70 7.85 3.48
C ALA A 120 -4.48 7.40 4.33
N GLU A 121 -4.70 6.54 5.32
CA GLU A 121 -3.63 5.95 6.14
C GLU A 121 -2.65 5.13 5.29
N ALA A 122 -3.15 4.29 4.37
CA ALA A 122 -2.32 3.54 3.44
C ALA A 122 -1.50 4.45 2.50
N GLN A 123 -2.07 5.57 2.06
CA GLN A 123 -1.35 6.54 1.23
C GLN A 123 -0.25 7.28 2.03
N GLU A 124 -0.49 7.58 3.31
CA GLU A 124 0.51 8.19 4.18
C GLU A 124 1.67 7.21 4.46
N GLU A 125 1.37 5.94 4.73
CA GLU A 125 2.40 4.91 4.87
C GLU A 125 3.21 4.72 3.59
N ALA A 126 2.57 4.72 2.42
CA ALA A 126 3.27 4.63 1.14
C ALA A 126 4.23 5.81 0.92
N LYS A 127 3.79 7.03 1.25
CA LYS A 127 4.64 8.24 1.19
C LYS A 127 5.82 8.15 2.17
N LYS A 128 5.61 7.64 3.39
CA LYS A 128 6.69 7.43 4.37
C LYS A 128 7.71 6.41 3.86
N ARG A 129 7.27 5.26 3.33
CA ARG A 129 8.15 4.25 2.74
C ARG A 129 8.95 4.81 1.57
N GLN A 130 8.30 5.57 0.68
CA GLN A 130 8.98 6.22 -0.43
C GLN A 130 10.04 7.23 0.06
N ALA A 131 9.72 8.04 1.09
CA ALA A 131 10.69 8.96 1.68
C ALA A 131 11.90 8.22 2.30
N GLU A 132 11.66 7.12 3.01
CA GLU A 132 12.73 6.28 3.57
C GLU A 132 13.60 5.63 2.48
N GLU A 133 13.00 5.13 1.39
CA GLU A 133 13.74 4.60 0.24
C GLU A 133 14.59 5.69 -0.42
N THR A 134 14.04 6.88 -0.66
CA THR A 134 14.83 8.00 -1.20
C THR A 134 15.96 8.42 -0.26
N ALA A 135 15.76 8.41 1.05
CA ALA A 135 16.81 8.70 2.03
C ALA A 135 17.91 7.62 2.04
N LYS A 136 17.55 6.34 1.91
CA LYS A 136 18.52 5.25 1.77
C LYS A 136 19.34 5.37 0.49
N HIS A 137 18.70 5.68 -0.64
CA HIS A 137 19.40 5.93 -1.90
C HIS A 137 20.33 7.14 -1.82
N ALA A 138 19.89 8.25 -1.21
CA ALA A 138 20.73 9.41 -0.99
C ALA A 138 21.95 9.08 -0.11
N ALA A 139 21.77 8.29 0.95
CA ALA A 139 22.88 7.84 1.80
C ALA A 139 23.85 6.92 1.05
N GLN A 140 23.34 5.99 0.23
CA GLN A 140 24.17 5.14 -0.63
C GLN A 140 24.99 5.96 -1.63
N LEU A 141 24.37 6.96 -2.28
CA LEU A 141 25.08 7.87 -3.19
C LEU A 141 26.17 8.66 -2.47
N ALA A 142 25.88 9.23 -1.30
CA ALA A 142 26.89 9.94 -0.50
C ALA A 142 28.07 9.02 -0.10
N THR A 143 27.80 7.75 0.20
CA THR A 143 28.84 6.74 0.51
C THR A 143 29.68 6.41 -0.73
N LEU A 144 29.04 6.30 -1.90
CA LEU A 144 29.74 6.09 -3.17
C LEU A 144 30.60 7.30 -3.55
N GLU A 145 30.08 8.51 -3.40
CA GLU A 145 30.84 9.74 -3.63
C GLU A 145 32.07 9.83 -2.71
N ALA A 146 31.92 9.49 -1.42
CA ALA A 146 33.03 9.45 -0.48
C ALA A 146 34.10 8.40 -0.85
N THR A 147 33.69 7.21 -1.28
CA THR A 147 34.63 6.16 -1.72
C THR A 147 35.33 6.52 -3.04
N MET A 148 34.63 7.17 -3.97
CA MET A 148 35.26 7.72 -5.18
C MET A 148 36.26 8.83 -4.87
N ALA A 149 35.93 9.74 -3.95
CA ALA A 149 36.86 10.79 -3.52
C ALA A 149 38.13 10.21 -2.88
N ALA A 150 37.98 9.21 -2.01
CA ALA A 150 39.12 8.49 -1.41
C ALA A 150 39.99 7.79 -2.47
N ALA A 151 39.36 7.06 -3.40
CA ALA A 151 40.08 6.42 -4.50
C ALA A 151 40.81 7.42 -5.41
N THR A 152 40.24 8.62 -5.60
CA THR A 152 40.89 9.69 -6.38
C THR A 152 42.12 10.21 -5.65
N ALA A 153 42.04 10.43 -4.33
CA ALA A 153 43.19 10.82 -3.52
C ALA A 153 44.29 9.75 -3.52
N ASP A 154 43.93 8.46 -3.48
CA ASP A 154 44.89 7.36 -3.59
C ASP A 154 45.60 7.36 -4.96
N VAL A 155 44.86 7.62 -6.05
CA VAL A 155 45.45 7.72 -7.39
C VAL A 155 46.42 8.90 -7.48
N GLU A 156 46.09 10.05 -6.90
CA GLU A 156 46.97 11.23 -6.86
C GLU A 156 48.26 10.93 -6.07
N SER A 157 48.15 10.28 -4.91
CA SER A 157 49.28 9.83 -4.09
C SER A 157 50.18 8.83 -4.83
N ILE A 158 49.59 7.87 -5.53
CA ILE A 158 50.33 6.92 -6.37
C ILE A 158 51.05 7.64 -7.51
N GLN A 159 50.40 8.61 -8.17
CA GLN A 159 51.04 9.40 -9.23
C GLN A 159 52.22 10.21 -8.70
N GLU A 160 52.12 10.79 -7.51
CA GLU A 160 53.22 11.51 -6.87
C GLU A 160 54.39 10.57 -6.57
N THR A 161 54.10 9.39 -6.01
CA THR A 161 55.11 8.35 -5.76
C THR A 161 55.80 7.90 -7.05
N ILE A 162 55.06 7.77 -8.17
CA ILE A 162 55.62 7.43 -9.47
C ILE A 162 56.59 8.53 -9.94
N ARG A 163 56.21 9.81 -9.83
CA ARG A 163 57.10 10.93 -10.21
C ARG A 163 58.38 10.94 -9.38
N GLU A 164 58.30 10.67 -8.08
CA GLU A 164 59.49 10.57 -7.21
C GLU A 164 60.43 9.43 -7.63
N LEU A 165 59.86 8.26 -7.97
CA LEU A 165 60.63 7.12 -8.47
C LEU A 165 61.26 7.40 -9.83
N GLU A 166 60.57 8.11 -10.73
CA GLU A 166 61.10 8.53 -12.03
C GLU A 166 62.31 9.46 -11.86
N VAL A 167 62.22 10.46 -10.96
CA VAL A 167 63.35 11.35 -10.63
C VAL A 167 64.53 10.58 -10.05
N THR A 168 64.25 9.63 -9.15
CA THR A 168 65.30 8.79 -8.52
C THR A 168 66.01 7.94 -9.56
N LEU A 169 65.26 7.31 -10.47
CA LEU A 169 65.80 6.50 -11.56
C LEU A 169 66.67 7.33 -12.51
N GLU A 170 66.28 8.56 -12.82
CA GLU A 170 67.06 9.45 -13.69
C GLU A 170 68.38 9.89 -13.03
N MET A 171 68.37 10.16 -11.73
CA MET A 171 69.59 10.40 -10.96
C MET A 171 70.51 9.18 -10.92
N GLU A 172 69.97 7.97 -10.75
CA GLU A 172 70.76 6.73 -10.80
C GLU A 172 71.37 6.50 -12.19
N LYS A 173 70.62 6.74 -13.27
CA LYS A 173 71.15 6.68 -14.64
C LYS A 173 72.30 7.66 -14.86
N LYS A 174 72.18 8.89 -14.35
CA LYS A 174 73.22 9.92 -14.49
C LYS A 174 74.48 9.55 -13.70
N THR A 175 74.33 9.17 -12.43
CA THR A 175 75.46 8.76 -11.58
C THR A 175 76.14 7.49 -12.10
N GLY A 176 75.36 6.53 -12.62
CA GLY A 176 75.89 5.34 -13.29
C GLY A 176 76.71 5.68 -14.54
N LYS A 177 76.26 6.64 -15.36
CA LYS A 177 77.01 7.12 -16.51
C LYS A 177 78.32 7.83 -16.11
N GLU A 178 78.28 8.71 -15.11
CA GLU A 178 79.47 9.41 -14.60
C GLU A 178 80.52 8.42 -14.05
N LEU A 179 80.08 7.37 -13.34
CA LEU A 179 80.96 6.30 -12.87
C LEU A 179 81.56 5.51 -14.04
N GLN A 180 80.76 5.16 -15.06
CA GLN A 180 81.24 4.46 -16.24
C GLN A 180 82.28 5.28 -17.00
N ASP A 181 82.01 6.57 -17.22
CA ASP A 181 82.94 7.49 -17.89
C ASP A 181 84.25 7.62 -17.09
N SER A 182 84.17 7.70 -15.75
CA SER A 182 85.36 7.71 -14.90
C SER A 182 86.16 6.40 -14.95
N VAL A 183 85.51 5.24 -15.09
CA VAL A 183 86.21 3.95 -15.24
C VAL A 183 86.91 3.89 -16.60
N ASN A 184 86.22 4.29 -17.67
CA ASN A 184 86.78 4.32 -19.01
C ASN A 184 88.01 5.22 -19.10
N ALA A 185 87.95 6.44 -18.51
CA ALA A 185 89.07 7.37 -18.51
C ALA A 185 90.32 6.83 -17.77
N GLU A 186 90.15 6.05 -16.71
CA GLU A 186 91.28 5.43 -16.01
C GLU A 186 91.82 4.19 -16.76
N GLU A 187 90.95 3.44 -17.45
CA GLU A 187 91.40 2.37 -18.32
C GLU A 187 92.22 2.91 -19.51
N GLU A 188 91.82 4.04 -20.11
CA GLU A 188 92.59 4.72 -21.15
C GLU A 188 93.97 5.16 -20.65
N LYS A 189 94.05 5.85 -19.49
CA LYS A 189 95.34 6.23 -18.88
C LYS A 189 96.23 5.02 -18.59
N ARG A 190 95.63 3.91 -18.13
CA ARG A 190 96.38 2.67 -17.92
C ARG A 190 96.94 2.13 -19.24
N GLN A 191 96.15 2.15 -20.32
CA GLN A 191 96.60 1.69 -21.63
C GLN A 191 97.73 2.57 -22.16
N GLU A 192 97.62 3.90 -22.02
CA GLU A 192 98.67 4.85 -22.42
C GLU A 192 99.97 4.61 -21.66
N THR A 193 99.90 4.51 -20.33
CA THR A 193 101.09 4.24 -19.49
C THR A 193 101.68 2.86 -19.76
N GLN A 194 100.85 1.86 -20.09
CA GLN A 194 101.33 0.54 -20.48
C GLN A 194 102.06 0.57 -21.82
N LEU A 195 101.53 1.28 -22.83
CA LEU A 195 102.22 1.49 -24.12
C LEU A 195 103.55 2.25 -23.96
N GLU A 196 103.61 3.20 -23.03
CA GLU A 196 104.85 3.93 -22.73
C GLU A 196 105.89 3.05 -22.03
N CYS A 197 105.45 2.21 -21.08
CA CYS A 197 106.29 1.16 -20.48
C CYS A 197 106.86 0.21 -21.53
N ASP A 198 106.03 -0.26 -22.48
CA ASP A 198 106.47 -1.16 -23.55
C ASP A 198 107.48 -0.47 -24.49
N ARG A 199 107.28 0.82 -24.82
CA ARG A 199 108.24 1.61 -25.60
C ARG A 199 109.59 1.76 -24.87
N LEU A 200 109.56 2.09 -23.58
CA LEU A 200 110.78 2.25 -22.78
C LEU A 200 111.51 0.92 -22.59
N MET A 201 110.78 -0.18 -22.40
CA MET A 201 111.33 -1.54 -22.39
C MET A 201 112.10 -1.85 -23.68
N HIS A 202 111.50 -1.60 -24.84
CA HIS A 202 112.18 -1.78 -26.12
C HIS A 202 113.39 -0.84 -26.30
N PHE A 203 113.29 0.40 -25.81
CA PHE A 203 114.41 1.35 -25.83
C PHE A 203 115.57 0.87 -24.94
N LEU A 204 115.27 0.29 -23.78
CA LEU A 204 116.24 -0.32 -22.87
C LEU A 204 116.90 -1.56 -23.45
N GLU A 205 116.14 -2.44 -24.11
CA GLU A 205 116.70 -3.58 -24.85
C GLU A 205 117.68 -3.09 -25.93
N SER A 206 117.35 -2.00 -26.62
CA SER A 206 118.22 -1.40 -27.65
C SER A 206 119.49 -0.73 -27.07
N LEU A 207 119.41 -0.05 -25.91
CA LEU A 207 120.53 0.68 -25.31
C LEU A 207 121.38 -0.13 -24.32
N SER A 208 120.86 -1.24 -23.82
CA SER A 208 121.62 -2.30 -23.14
C SER A 208 122.82 -2.76 -24.00
N SER A 209 122.73 -2.61 -25.33
CA SER A 209 123.83 -2.86 -26.27
C SER A 209 124.90 -1.75 -26.34
N ARG A 210 124.71 -0.58 -25.71
CA ARG A 210 125.55 0.64 -25.85
C ARG A 210 126.07 1.28 -24.55
N GLY A 211 125.88 0.66 -23.38
CA GLY A 211 126.65 0.98 -22.17
C GLY A 211 126.13 2.08 -21.23
N ASN A 212 124.99 2.74 -21.50
CA ASN A 212 124.37 3.71 -20.57
C ASN A 212 123.28 3.06 -19.70
N LYS A 213 123.67 2.16 -18.80
CA LYS A 213 122.75 1.24 -18.09
C LYS A 213 122.10 1.84 -16.82
N GLU A 214 122.71 2.83 -16.19
CA GLU A 214 122.31 3.29 -14.85
C GLU A 214 121.17 4.32 -14.85
N GLU A 215 121.24 5.39 -15.64
CA GLU A 215 120.18 6.42 -15.68
C GLU A 215 118.85 5.85 -16.19
N LEU A 216 118.95 4.91 -17.12
CA LEU A 216 117.84 4.24 -17.78
C LEU A 216 117.19 3.16 -16.90
N SER A 217 117.97 2.44 -16.09
CA SER A 217 117.39 1.53 -15.08
C SER A 217 116.66 2.30 -13.97
N LYS A 218 117.11 3.50 -13.62
CA LYS A 218 116.38 4.40 -12.71
C LYS A 218 115.06 4.89 -13.32
N ALA A 219 115.04 5.27 -14.60
CA ALA A 219 113.82 5.67 -15.30
C ALA A 219 112.82 4.50 -15.44
N LEU A 220 113.29 3.30 -15.79
CA LEU A 220 112.45 2.09 -15.81
C LEU A 220 111.87 1.78 -14.43
N ALA A 221 112.70 1.85 -13.38
CA ALA A 221 112.24 1.57 -12.02
C ALA A 221 111.23 2.61 -11.53
N ALA A 222 111.35 3.89 -11.94
CA ALA A 222 110.36 4.92 -11.65
C ALA A 222 109.02 4.64 -12.36
N MET A 223 109.06 4.33 -13.67
CA MET A 223 107.85 4.00 -14.45
C MET A 223 107.21 2.68 -14.01
N GLN A 224 107.99 1.67 -13.62
CA GLN A 224 107.45 0.43 -13.03
C GLN A 224 106.78 0.67 -11.69
N ARG A 225 107.29 1.58 -10.86
CA ARG A 225 106.60 1.99 -9.62
C ARG A 225 105.31 2.72 -9.96
N GLU A 226 105.32 3.64 -10.91
CA GLU A 226 104.13 4.38 -11.36
C GLU A 226 103.08 3.43 -11.97
N HIS A 227 103.49 2.48 -12.81
CA HIS A 227 102.61 1.44 -13.34
C HIS A 227 102.03 0.56 -12.23
N SER A 228 102.84 0.18 -11.23
CA SER A 228 102.37 -0.58 -10.07
C SER A 228 101.39 0.21 -9.22
N GLN A 229 101.60 1.52 -9.05
CA GLN A 229 100.69 2.43 -8.36
C GLN A 229 99.38 2.59 -9.13
N LEU A 230 99.42 2.88 -10.43
CA LEU A 230 98.23 2.97 -11.27
C LEU A 230 97.47 1.64 -11.36
N GLN A 231 98.17 0.50 -11.35
CA GLN A 231 97.55 -0.81 -11.28
C GLN A 231 96.84 -1.03 -9.93
N GLN A 232 97.44 -0.61 -8.81
CA GLN A 232 96.77 -0.62 -7.51
C GLN A 232 95.57 0.33 -7.49
N GLU A 233 95.70 1.56 -8.00
CA GLU A 233 94.59 2.52 -8.07
C GLU A 233 93.44 2.01 -8.94
N LEU A 234 93.74 1.37 -10.08
CA LEU A 234 92.74 0.73 -10.93
C LEU A 234 92.05 -0.44 -10.20
N ILE A 235 92.80 -1.28 -9.48
CA ILE A 235 92.22 -2.36 -8.67
C ILE A 235 91.33 -1.77 -7.58
N THR A 236 91.77 -0.73 -6.87
CA THR A 236 90.97 -0.06 -5.84
C THR A 236 89.71 0.56 -6.43
N LYS A 237 89.79 1.24 -7.58
CA LYS A 237 88.63 1.80 -8.28
C LYS A 237 87.68 0.70 -8.76
N LYS A 238 88.18 -0.40 -9.34
CA LYS A 238 87.35 -1.55 -9.75
C LYS A 238 86.64 -2.18 -8.55
N THR A 239 87.35 -2.33 -7.42
CA THR A 239 86.76 -2.83 -6.18
C THR A 239 85.69 -1.88 -5.65
N ASN A 240 85.92 -0.57 -5.66
CA ASN A 240 84.95 0.43 -5.26
C ASN A 240 83.71 0.46 -6.16
N VAL A 241 83.89 0.30 -7.48
CA VAL A 241 82.77 0.18 -8.44
C VAL A 241 81.97 -1.10 -8.19
N LEU A 242 82.63 -2.23 -7.92
CA LEU A 242 81.96 -3.48 -7.54
C LEU A 242 81.16 -3.34 -6.24
N ILE A 243 81.73 -2.68 -5.22
CA ILE A 243 81.03 -2.40 -3.96
C ILE A 243 79.80 -1.51 -4.23
N LYS A 244 79.94 -0.46 -5.03
CA LYS A 244 78.82 0.41 -5.42
C LYS A 244 77.74 -0.33 -6.22
N GLN A 245 78.13 -1.20 -7.14
CA GLN A 245 77.19 -2.07 -7.86
C GLN A 245 76.45 -3.02 -6.92
N GLN A 246 77.13 -3.61 -5.93
CA GLN A 246 76.48 -4.43 -4.92
C GLN A 246 75.52 -3.63 -4.03
N GLU A 247 75.88 -2.40 -3.65
CA GLU A 247 74.98 -1.49 -2.91
C GLU A 247 73.72 -1.17 -3.72
N ILE A 248 73.85 -0.81 -4.99
CA ILE A 248 72.72 -0.53 -5.89
C ILE A 248 71.85 -1.78 -6.06
N ARG A 249 72.47 -2.94 -6.27
CA ARG A 249 71.74 -4.21 -6.40
C ARG A 249 70.98 -4.57 -5.12
N GLY A 250 71.59 -4.36 -3.95
CA GLY A 250 70.93 -4.54 -2.66
C GLY A 250 69.74 -3.59 -2.47
N ARG A 251 69.85 -2.33 -2.91
CA ARG A 251 68.72 -1.38 -2.88
C ARG A 251 67.61 -1.75 -3.86
N LEU A 252 67.96 -2.26 -5.04
CA LEU A 252 66.99 -2.79 -6.03
C LEU A 252 66.27 -4.03 -5.50
N ASP A 253 66.98 -4.94 -4.85
CA ASP A 253 66.40 -6.14 -4.26
C ASP A 253 65.48 -5.77 -3.08
N GLU A 254 65.85 -4.78 -2.25
CA GLU A 254 65.01 -4.29 -1.16
C GLU A 254 63.77 -3.52 -1.68
N THR A 255 63.90 -2.68 -2.70
CA THR A 255 62.74 -2.01 -3.32
C THR A 255 61.81 -3.02 -3.99
N ARG A 256 62.36 -4.06 -4.62
CA ARG A 256 61.58 -5.18 -5.16
C ARG A 256 60.87 -5.96 -4.06
N ARG A 257 61.55 -6.23 -2.94
CA ARG A 257 60.96 -6.86 -1.76
C ARG A 257 59.83 -6.01 -1.17
N ILE A 258 60.05 -4.72 -0.95
CA ILE A 258 59.02 -3.78 -0.48
C ILE A 258 57.85 -3.74 -1.45
N HIS A 259 58.10 -3.78 -2.77
CA HIS A 259 57.04 -3.84 -3.76
C HIS A 259 56.29 -5.18 -3.74
N GLU A 260 56.96 -6.30 -3.50
CA GLU A 260 56.33 -7.62 -3.32
C GLU A 260 55.57 -7.74 -2.00
N GLU A 261 56.05 -7.12 -0.92
CA GLU A 261 55.34 -7.00 0.36
C GLU A 261 54.14 -6.04 0.27
N ARG A 262 54.26 -4.97 -0.54
CA ARG A 262 53.17 -4.00 -0.82
C ARG A 262 52.24 -4.45 -1.94
N LYS A 263 52.58 -5.49 -2.69
CA LYS A 263 51.60 -6.28 -3.44
C LYS A 263 50.75 -7.00 -2.39
N VAL A 264 49.82 -6.25 -1.80
CA VAL A 264 48.56 -6.77 -1.28
C VAL A 264 48.13 -7.78 -2.32
N SER A 265 48.09 -9.06 -1.94
CA SER A 265 47.98 -10.11 -2.91
C SER A 265 46.75 -9.82 -3.77
N ALA A 266 46.82 -10.06 -5.07
CA ALA A 266 45.61 -9.99 -5.89
C ALA A 266 44.49 -10.89 -5.31
N ALA A 267 44.85 -11.86 -4.45
CA ALA A 267 43.92 -12.65 -3.64
C ALA A 267 43.32 -11.89 -2.45
N ASP A 268 43.98 -10.92 -1.82
CA ASP A 268 43.43 -10.07 -0.74
C ASP A 268 42.54 -8.97 -1.31
N VAL A 269 42.89 -8.38 -2.46
CA VAL A 269 42.00 -7.47 -3.19
C VAL A 269 40.81 -8.25 -3.78
N ALA A 270 41.01 -9.49 -4.26
CA ALA A 270 39.92 -10.36 -4.68
C ALA A 270 39.08 -10.86 -3.49
N ALA A 271 39.65 -11.11 -2.31
CA ALA A 271 38.90 -11.49 -1.11
C ALA A 271 38.09 -10.32 -0.54
N ILE A 272 38.56 -9.09 -0.68
CA ILE A 272 37.76 -7.88 -0.40
C ILE A 272 36.69 -7.68 -1.50
N ALA A 273 36.98 -7.97 -2.77
CA ALA A 273 35.99 -7.89 -3.86
C ALA A 273 34.96 -9.04 -3.90
N LEU A 274 35.26 -10.20 -3.30
CA LEU A 274 34.34 -11.35 -3.17
C LEU A 274 33.50 -11.29 -1.90
N ASN A 275 33.94 -10.57 -0.86
CA ASN A 275 33.19 -10.38 0.39
C ASN A 275 32.49 -9.02 0.50
N ALA A 276 32.87 -8.03 -0.33
CA ALA A 276 32.10 -6.81 -0.50
C ALA A 276 31.08 -7.00 -1.63
N SER A 277 29.84 -6.63 -1.36
CA SER A 277 28.82 -6.40 -2.38
C SER A 277 29.33 -5.38 -3.40
N GLY A 278 30.01 -5.85 -4.45
CA GLY A 278 30.46 -4.99 -5.53
C GLY A 278 29.25 -4.33 -6.22
N PRO A 279 29.41 -3.14 -6.81
CA PRO A 279 28.32 -2.43 -7.48
C PRO A 279 27.66 -3.26 -8.60
N ILE A 280 28.38 -4.18 -9.24
CA ILE A 280 27.82 -5.11 -10.22
C ILE A 280 26.93 -6.17 -9.54
N ALA A 281 27.36 -6.72 -8.39
CA ALA A 281 26.57 -7.68 -7.62
C ALA A 281 25.30 -7.02 -7.05
N ALA A 282 25.42 -5.79 -6.54
CA ALA A 282 24.29 -4.99 -6.08
C ALA A 282 23.34 -4.62 -7.22
N LEU A 283 23.86 -4.28 -8.42
CA LEU A 283 23.05 -4.05 -9.61
C LEU A 283 22.36 -5.34 -10.09
N THR A 284 23.01 -6.50 -10.05
CA THR A 284 22.34 -7.77 -10.40
C THR A 284 21.26 -8.15 -9.39
N VAL A 285 21.48 -7.94 -8.09
CA VAL A 285 20.47 -8.22 -7.05
C VAL A 285 19.28 -7.27 -7.19
N THR A 286 19.52 -5.98 -7.41
CA THR A 286 18.43 -5.00 -7.63
C THR A 286 17.68 -5.27 -8.93
N LEU A 287 18.35 -5.70 -9.99
CA LEU A 287 17.71 -6.06 -11.26
C LEU A 287 16.89 -7.36 -11.13
N GLU A 288 17.35 -8.33 -10.33
CA GLU A 288 16.57 -9.53 -9.99
C GLU A 288 15.37 -9.21 -9.09
N GLU A 289 15.50 -8.30 -8.12
CA GLU A 289 14.39 -7.85 -7.28
C GLU A 289 13.34 -7.09 -8.07
N GLU A 290 13.74 -6.17 -8.95
CA GLU A 290 12.81 -5.45 -9.83
C GLU A 290 12.15 -6.39 -10.84
N ARG A 291 12.88 -7.39 -11.33
CA ARG A 291 12.29 -8.45 -12.17
C ARG A 291 11.24 -9.27 -11.41
N ARG A 292 11.50 -9.65 -10.15
CA ARG A 292 10.51 -10.35 -9.31
C ARG A 292 9.28 -9.49 -9.04
N LYS A 293 9.46 -8.20 -8.76
CA LYS A 293 8.33 -7.25 -8.58
C LYS A 293 7.51 -7.12 -9.87
N ALA A 294 8.16 -7.04 -11.04
CA ALA A 294 7.49 -6.96 -12.33
C ALA A 294 6.74 -8.27 -12.69
N GLU A 295 7.31 -9.43 -12.36
CA GLU A 295 6.66 -10.73 -12.55
C GLU A 295 5.43 -10.89 -11.63
N ALA A 296 5.53 -10.50 -10.35
CA ALA A 296 4.39 -10.50 -9.43
C ALA A 296 3.29 -9.50 -9.85
N ALA A 297 3.67 -8.33 -10.38
CA ALA A 297 2.72 -7.37 -10.96
C ALA A 297 2.01 -7.93 -12.20
N ARG A 298 2.70 -8.74 -13.02
CA ARG A 298 2.09 -9.44 -14.16
C ARG A 298 1.10 -10.53 -13.72
N GLU A 299 1.44 -11.33 -12.72
CA GLU A 299 0.55 -12.37 -12.21
C GLU A 299 -0.73 -11.77 -11.61
N THR A 300 -0.60 -10.71 -10.82
CA THR A 300 -1.76 -9.98 -10.28
C THR A 300 -2.60 -9.33 -11.38
N ARG A 301 -1.97 -8.83 -12.47
CA ARG A 301 -2.70 -8.34 -13.65
C ARG A 301 -3.49 -9.46 -14.33
N LEU A 302 -2.90 -10.64 -14.52
CA LEU A 302 -3.60 -11.78 -15.12
C LEU A 302 -4.77 -12.26 -14.25
N GLN A 303 -4.63 -12.20 -12.92
CA GLN A 303 -5.73 -12.50 -12.00
C GLN A 303 -6.87 -11.48 -12.12
N LEU A 304 -6.55 -10.18 -12.15
CA LEU A 304 -7.55 -9.12 -12.32
C LEU A 304 -8.20 -9.15 -13.71
N GLU A 305 -7.44 -9.45 -14.78
CA GLU A 305 -8.00 -9.66 -16.12
C GLU A 305 -8.97 -10.84 -16.13
N ALA A 306 -8.64 -11.94 -15.45
CA ALA A 306 -9.54 -13.09 -15.32
C ALA A 306 -10.79 -12.76 -14.49
N GLU A 307 -10.67 -11.96 -13.43
CA GLU A 307 -11.81 -11.47 -12.63
C GLU A 307 -12.70 -10.53 -13.45
N VAL A 308 -12.12 -9.63 -14.23
CA VAL A 308 -12.86 -8.75 -15.16
C VAL A 308 -13.58 -9.58 -16.21
N GLU A 309 -12.92 -10.56 -16.83
CA GLU A 309 -13.57 -11.44 -17.81
C GLU A 309 -14.69 -12.30 -17.17
N ALA A 310 -14.51 -12.74 -15.92
CA ALA A 310 -15.55 -13.45 -15.17
C ALA A 310 -16.75 -12.56 -14.84
N LEU A 311 -16.51 -11.32 -14.42
CA LEU A 311 -17.55 -10.33 -14.15
C LEU A 311 -18.26 -9.89 -15.44
N GLU A 312 -17.54 -9.73 -16.55
CA GLU A 312 -18.12 -9.43 -17.87
C GLU A 312 -19.00 -10.60 -18.36
N LYS A 313 -18.60 -11.86 -18.14
CA LYS A 313 -19.45 -13.03 -18.41
C LYS A 313 -20.70 -13.04 -17.53
N GLN A 314 -20.57 -12.77 -16.22
CA GLN A 314 -21.73 -12.64 -15.33
C GLN A 314 -22.68 -11.52 -15.76
N LEU A 315 -22.15 -10.37 -16.18
CA LEU A 315 -22.94 -9.23 -16.67
C LEU A 315 -23.63 -9.55 -18.01
N ALA A 316 -22.99 -10.34 -18.88
CA ALA A 316 -23.55 -10.79 -20.16
C ALA A 316 -24.57 -11.93 -20.02
N GLU A 317 -24.49 -12.73 -18.95
CA GLU A 317 -25.44 -13.80 -18.63
C GLU A 317 -26.67 -13.31 -17.83
N SER A 318 -26.51 -12.27 -17.01
CA SER A 318 -27.61 -11.67 -16.24
C SER A 318 -28.83 -11.22 -17.08
N PRO A 319 -28.70 -10.57 -18.26
CA PRO A 319 -29.85 -10.26 -19.11
C PRO A 319 -30.46 -11.50 -19.78
N LYS A 320 -29.72 -12.61 -19.93
CA LYS A 320 -30.25 -13.86 -20.52
C LYS A 320 -31.13 -14.64 -19.53
N VAL A 321 -30.83 -14.57 -18.23
CA VAL A 321 -31.67 -15.17 -17.18
C VAL A 321 -32.99 -14.40 -17.02
N ASN A 322 -32.97 -13.06 -17.15
CA ASN A 322 -34.19 -12.24 -17.12
C ASN A 322 -35.03 -12.29 -18.42
N LEU A 323 -34.41 -12.55 -19.58
CA LEU A 323 -35.16 -12.75 -20.83
C LEU A 323 -35.84 -14.12 -20.92
N GLN A 324 -35.33 -15.16 -20.22
CA GLN A 324 -35.98 -16.46 -20.15
C GLN A 324 -37.13 -16.52 -19.12
N SER A 325 -37.11 -15.70 -18.07
CA SER A 325 -38.23 -15.58 -17.11
C SER A 325 -39.38 -14.71 -17.64
N ALA A 326 -39.12 -13.81 -18.60
CA ALA A 326 -40.13 -12.95 -19.23
C ALA A 326 -41.10 -13.66 -20.21
N GLN A 327 -40.93 -14.95 -20.49
CA GLN A 327 -41.84 -15.73 -21.36
C GLN A 327 -42.96 -16.48 -20.62
N ARG A 328 -43.12 -16.33 -19.31
CA ARG A 328 -44.32 -16.83 -18.60
C ARG A 328 -45.29 -15.69 -18.30
N PRO A 329 -46.57 -15.78 -18.73
CA PRO A 329 -47.55 -14.74 -18.49
C PRO A 329 -48.23 -14.97 -17.14
N THR A 330 -47.79 -14.29 -16.07
CA THR A 330 -48.58 -14.16 -14.83
C THR A 330 -48.27 -12.84 -14.10
N GLU A 331 -49.30 -12.00 -14.01
CA GLU A 331 -49.69 -11.10 -12.90
C GLU A 331 -48.82 -9.88 -12.47
N PRO A 332 -49.45 -8.85 -11.84
CA PRO A 332 -48.89 -7.52 -11.69
C PRO A 332 -48.16 -7.36 -10.34
N THR A 333 -46.90 -7.77 -10.29
CA THR A 333 -45.96 -7.50 -9.18
C THR A 333 -44.59 -7.05 -9.70
N LYS A 334 -44.58 -6.36 -10.85
CA LYS A 334 -43.36 -6.10 -11.65
C LYS A 334 -42.48 -4.95 -11.16
N CYS A 335 -42.97 -4.01 -10.37
CA CYS A 335 -42.17 -2.82 -10.04
C CYS A 335 -41.03 -3.08 -9.03
N GLU A 336 -41.19 -4.00 -8.08
CA GLU A 336 -40.16 -4.22 -7.04
C GLU A 336 -39.00 -5.08 -7.55
N ASN A 337 -39.27 -6.09 -8.39
CA ASN A 337 -38.22 -6.95 -8.96
C ASN A 337 -37.41 -6.24 -10.07
N ASP A 338 -38.04 -5.35 -10.85
CA ASP A 338 -37.34 -4.55 -11.86
C ASP A 338 -36.43 -3.50 -11.20
N GLN A 339 -36.83 -2.94 -10.05
CA GLN A 339 -36.00 -2.03 -9.25
C GLN A 339 -34.83 -2.75 -8.58
N SER A 340 -35.04 -3.93 -7.98
CA SER A 340 -33.93 -4.68 -7.36
C SER A 340 -32.93 -5.17 -8.40
N GLY A 341 -33.38 -5.58 -9.59
CA GLY A 341 -32.51 -5.93 -10.70
C GLY A 341 -31.73 -4.74 -11.27
N GLN A 342 -32.33 -3.53 -11.27
CA GLN A 342 -31.64 -2.30 -11.64
C GLN A 342 -30.59 -1.88 -10.60
N GLU A 343 -30.89 -2.02 -9.31
CA GLU A 343 -29.95 -1.74 -8.22
C GLU A 343 -28.76 -2.70 -8.26
N GLU A 344 -28.98 -3.99 -8.52
CA GLU A 344 -27.91 -4.97 -8.69
C GLU A 344 -27.05 -4.69 -9.94
N LEU A 345 -27.67 -4.30 -11.05
CA LEU A 345 -26.94 -3.88 -12.26
C LEU A 345 -26.12 -2.61 -12.02
N GLN A 346 -26.66 -1.61 -11.32
CA GLN A 346 -25.90 -0.42 -10.94
C GLN A 346 -24.74 -0.76 -10.01
N ALA A 347 -24.96 -1.61 -9.00
CA ALA A 347 -23.90 -2.05 -8.10
C ALA A 347 -22.81 -2.86 -8.83
N ALA A 348 -23.19 -3.69 -9.81
CA ALA A 348 -22.24 -4.40 -10.66
C ALA A 348 -21.49 -3.45 -11.61
N GLN A 349 -22.16 -2.42 -12.15
CA GLN A 349 -21.55 -1.37 -12.96
C GLN A 349 -20.53 -0.54 -12.16
N GLU A 350 -20.87 -0.16 -10.93
CA GLU A 350 -19.96 0.56 -10.02
C GLU A 350 -18.73 -0.28 -9.67
N LYS A 351 -18.90 -1.58 -9.42
CA LYS A 351 -17.78 -2.52 -9.20
C LYS A 351 -16.90 -2.65 -10.44
N LEU A 352 -17.48 -2.72 -11.64
CA LEU A 352 -16.75 -2.76 -12.90
C LEU A 352 -15.94 -1.47 -13.12
N ASP A 353 -16.53 -0.31 -12.85
CA ASP A 353 -15.84 0.98 -12.97
C ASP A 353 -14.72 1.14 -11.95
N ALA A 354 -14.93 0.66 -10.72
CA ALA A 354 -13.87 0.61 -9.70
C ALA A 354 -12.72 -0.31 -10.12
N ALA A 355 -13.02 -1.51 -10.63
CA ALA A 355 -12.02 -2.45 -11.14
C ALA A 355 -11.26 -1.86 -12.34
N LYS A 356 -11.94 -1.17 -13.27
CA LYS A 356 -11.31 -0.47 -14.40
C LYS A 356 -10.38 0.66 -13.96
N ARG A 357 -10.74 1.41 -12.91
CA ARG A 357 -9.86 2.44 -12.34
C ARG A 357 -8.61 1.82 -11.71
N GLN A 358 -8.78 0.76 -10.92
CA GLN A 358 -7.65 0.02 -10.35
C GLN A 358 -6.73 -0.57 -11.42
N LEU A 359 -7.29 -1.12 -12.50
CA LEU A 359 -6.50 -1.62 -13.63
C LEU A 359 -5.66 -0.51 -14.28
N ARG A 360 -6.24 0.68 -14.50
CA ARG A 360 -5.51 1.84 -15.04
C ARG A 360 -4.39 2.31 -14.13
N GLU A 361 -4.64 2.42 -12.83
CA GLU A 361 -3.61 2.79 -11.84
C GLU A 361 -2.45 1.78 -11.83
N LYS A 362 -2.76 0.49 -11.97
CA LYS A 362 -1.74 -0.57 -12.07
C LYS A 362 -1.00 -0.55 -13.39
N ASP A 363 -1.66 -0.26 -14.50
CA ASP A 363 -1.03 -0.09 -15.81
C ASP A 363 -0.08 1.13 -15.84
N GLU A 364 -0.46 2.24 -15.23
CA GLU A 364 0.39 3.41 -15.04
C GLU A 364 1.63 3.07 -14.18
N ALA A 365 1.43 2.34 -13.07
CA ALA A 365 2.54 1.85 -12.26
C ALA A 365 3.48 0.91 -13.03
N LEU A 366 2.93 0.05 -13.90
CA LEU A 366 3.69 -0.89 -14.71
C LEU A 366 4.48 -0.16 -15.83
N GLN A 367 3.89 0.87 -16.45
CA GLN A 367 4.60 1.74 -17.38
C GLN A 367 5.76 2.48 -16.68
N MET A 368 5.53 3.03 -15.49
CA MET A 368 6.59 3.67 -14.70
C MET A 368 7.71 2.69 -14.33
N GLY A 369 7.36 1.48 -13.92
CA GLY A 369 8.34 0.41 -13.65
C GLY A 369 9.12 0.00 -14.90
N GLN A 370 8.48 -0.10 -16.06
CA GLN A 370 9.16 -0.36 -17.33
C GLN A 370 10.14 0.77 -17.70
N GLN A 371 9.74 2.03 -17.51
CA GLN A 371 10.63 3.17 -17.75
C GLN A 371 11.86 3.12 -16.83
N GLN A 372 11.67 2.88 -15.53
CA GLN A 372 12.77 2.71 -14.57
C GLN A 372 13.69 1.55 -14.95
N LEU A 373 13.14 0.43 -15.42
CA LEU A 373 13.92 -0.73 -15.86
C LEU A 373 14.73 -0.44 -17.14
N THR A 374 14.17 0.32 -18.08
CA THR A 374 14.92 0.78 -19.26
C THR A 374 16.05 1.74 -18.87
N GLN A 375 15.82 2.61 -17.90
CA GLN A 375 16.79 3.59 -17.43
C GLN A 375 17.96 2.92 -16.70
N THR A 376 17.68 2.01 -15.76
CA THR A 376 18.70 1.19 -15.08
C THR A 376 19.47 0.29 -16.05
N ARG A 377 18.80 -0.26 -17.07
CA ARG A 377 19.49 -1.02 -18.12
C ARG A 377 20.46 -0.13 -18.91
N GLN A 378 20.09 1.11 -19.20
CA GLN A 378 20.94 2.05 -19.93
C GLN A 378 22.13 2.51 -19.08
N GLU A 379 21.92 2.74 -17.78
CA GLU A 379 23.00 3.01 -16.82
C GLU A 379 23.97 1.83 -16.70
N ALA A 380 23.46 0.60 -16.67
CA ALA A 380 24.28 -0.63 -16.67
C ALA A 380 25.09 -0.78 -17.98
N GLN A 381 24.50 -0.45 -19.14
CA GLN A 381 25.22 -0.44 -20.41
C GLN A 381 26.34 0.61 -20.43
N ASN A 382 26.05 1.83 -19.98
CA ASN A 382 27.05 2.91 -19.90
C ASN A 382 28.21 2.53 -18.97
N THR A 383 27.93 1.92 -17.82
CA THR A 383 28.99 1.44 -16.91
C THR A 383 29.82 0.34 -17.54
N VAL A 384 29.22 -0.60 -18.27
CA VAL A 384 29.96 -1.63 -19.02
C VAL A 384 30.85 -1.00 -20.11
N GLU A 385 30.37 0.02 -20.81
CA GLU A 385 31.16 0.73 -21.83
C GLU A 385 32.36 1.45 -21.21
N VAL A 386 32.17 2.16 -20.10
CA VAL A 386 33.26 2.83 -19.36
C VAL A 386 34.28 1.80 -18.87
N LEU A 387 33.83 0.68 -18.32
CA LEU A 387 34.72 -0.40 -17.87
C LEU A 387 35.51 -0.99 -19.04
N ARG A 388 34.88 -1.21 -20.19
CA ARG A 388 35.57 -1.68 -21.42
C ARG A 388 36.60 -0.66 -21.92
N ALA A 389 36.28 0.63 -21.88
CA ALA A 389 37.20 1.70 -22.27
C ALA A 389 38.44 1.72 -21.36
N LYS A 390 38.23 1.71 -20.04
CA LYS A 390 39.34 1.61 -19.06
C LYS A 390 40.15 0.33 -19.22
N LEU A 391 39.51 -0.81 -19.50
CA LEU A 391 40.22 -2.07 -19.75
C LEU A 391 41.11 -1.95 -20.99
N LYS A 392 40.63 -1.31 -22.06
CA LYS A 392 41.40 -1.08 -23.29
C LYS A 392 42.59 -0.14 -23.06
N GLU A 393 42.43 0.91 -22.26
CA GLU A 393 43.52 1.79 -21.84
C GLU A 393 44.58 1.03 -21.04
N LEU A 394 44.17 0.21 -20.06
CA LEU A 394 45.09 -0.62 -19.27
C LEU A 394 45.83 -1.64 -20.15
N TRP A 395 45.13 -2.30 -21.08
CA TRP A 395 45.77 -3.21 -22.03
C TRP A 395 46.75 -2.50 -22.97
N SER A 396 46.44 -1.27 -23.41
CA SER A 396 47.35 -0.46 -24.21
C SER A 396 48.61 -0.08 -23.41
N ALA A 397 48.46 0.33 -22.15
CA ALA A 397 49.58 0.64 -21.26
C ALA A 397 50.47 -0.59 -21.03
N ILE A 398 49.89 -1.76 -20.79
CA ILE A 398 50.63 -3.03 -20.64
C ILE A 398 51.35 -3.42 -21.94
N GLY A 399 50.71 -3.21 -23.10
CA GLY A 399 51.31 -3.47 -24.41
C GLY A 399 52.52 -2.58 -24.69
N GLN A 400 52.46 -1.30 -24.29
CA GLN A 400 53.60 -0.38 -24.40
C GLN A 400 54.77 -0.78 -23.48
N ILE A 401 54.48 -1.37 -22.31
CA ILE A 401 55.51 -1.85 -21.38
C ILE A 401 56.24 -3.10 -21.90
N LYS A 402 55.60 -3.95 -22.73
CA LYS A 402 56.21 -5.15 -23.32
C LYS A 402 56.89 -4.91 -24.68
N GLY A 403 56.82 -3.69 -25.22
CA GLY A 403 57.40 -3.31 -26.52
C GLY A 403 58.83 -2.75 -26.44
N PHE A 404 59.44 -2.76 -25.26
CA PHE A 404 60.87 -2.56 -25.01
C PHE A 404 61.46 -3.87 -24.48
#